data_AF-A0A2T5GDA2-F1
#
_entry.id   AF-A0A2T5GDA2-F1
#
_cell.length_a   1.000
_cell.length_b   1.000
_cell.length_c   1.000
_cell.angle_alpha   90.00
_cell.angle_beta   90.00
_cell.angle_gamma   90.00
#
_symmetry.space_group_name_H-M   'P 1'
#
loop_
_entity.id
_entity.type
_entity.pdbx_description
1 polymer ?
#
loop_
_entity_poly.entity_id
_entity_poly.type
_entity_poly.pdbx_seq_one_letter_code
_entity_poly.pdbx_strand_id
1 'polypeptide(L)'
;MSKSRGMVMRFKAVTVFVNDVPIVVSHDAQVRHALMAYDPALFRLVRDGRAEVTDADGHPVDLFGAVGEGWRFYVRLASDRDRPPEEGR
;
A
#
# COMPACT_ATOMS: atom_id res chain seq x y z
N MET A 1 9.34 -31.53 30.47
CA MET A 1 8.57 -31.22 29.25
C MET A 1 7.90 -29.86 29.44
N SER A 2 8.46 -28.79 28.87
CA SER A 2 7.87 -27.45 28.96
C SER A 2 7.06 -27.20 27.69
N LYS A 3 5.72 -27.17 27.78
CA LYS A 3 4.87 -26.78 26.65
C LYS A 3 4.87 -25.26 26.58
N SER A 4 5.68 -24.70 25.69
CA SER A 4 5.54 -23.31 25.26
C SER A 4 4.14 -23.15 24.66
N ARG A 5 3.25 -22.45 25.37
CA ARG A 5 1.97 -21.99 24.83
C ARG A 5 2.29 -21.04 23.68
N GLY A 6 2.15 -21.51 22.44
CA GLY A 6 2.22 -20.65 21.27
C GLY A 6 1.17 -19.56 21.40
N MET A 7 1.61 -18.30 21.39
CA MET A 7 0.73 -17.14 21.30
C MET A 7 -0.03 -17.23 19.98
N VAL A 8 -1.31 -17.59 20.01
CA VAL A 8 -2.17 -17.53 18.82
C VAL A 8 -2.55 -16.07 18.61
N MET A 9 -1.71 -15.34 17.86
CA MET A 9 -2.06 -14.00 17.40
C MET A 9 -3.18 -14.15 16.36
N ARG A 10 -4.41 -13.82 16.74
CA ARG A 10 -5.53 -13.69 15.80
C ARG A 10 -5.35 -12.38 15.03
N PHE A 11 -4.64 -12.46 13.91
CA PHE A 11 -4.62 -11.36 12.95
C PHE A 11 -5.96 -11.36 12.21
N LYS A 12 -6.73 -10.27 12.33
CA LYS A 12 -7.89 -10.06 11.46
C LYS A 12 -7.35 -9.61 10.11
N ALA A 13 -7.45 -10.45 9.09
CA ALA A 13 -7.07 -10.08 7.73
C ALA A 13 -8.19 -9.27 7.07
N VAL A 14 -7.82 -8.41 6.13
CA VAL A 14 -8.72 -7.71 5.21
C VAL A 14 -8.24 -7.85 3.77
N THR A 15 -9.17 -7.85 2.82
CA THR A 15 -8.86 -7.83 1.39
C THR A 15 -8.97 -6.41 0.87
N VAL A 16 -7.90 -5.90 0.26
CA VAL A 16 -7.91 -4.67 -0.53
C VAL A 16 -7.61 -4.98 -1.98
N PHE A 17 -7.71 -4.00 -2.87
CA PHE A 17 -7.40 -4.17 -4.29
C PHE A 17 -6.34 -3.15 -4.70
N VAL A 18 -5.29 -3.60 -5.36
CA VAL A 18 -4.25 -2.74 -5.97
C VAL A 18 -4.29 -2.99 -7.46
N ASN A 19 -4.63 -1.97 -8.27
CA ASN A 19 -4.85 -2.11 -9.71
C ASN A 19 -5.77 -3.30 -10.04
N ASP A 20 -6.91 -3.36 -9.34
CA ASP A 20 -7.93 -4.42 -9.43
C ASP A 20 -7.47 -5.84 -9.04
N VAL A 21 -6.23 -6.01 -8.57
CA VAL A 21 -5.74 -7.28 -8.02
C VAL A 21 -6.01 -7.35 -6.53
N PRO A 22 -6.69 -8.40 -6.02
CA PRO A 22 -6.95 -8.55 -4.60
C PRO A 22 -5.67 -8.88 -3.82
N ILE A 23 -5.43 -8.13 -2.74
CA ILE A 23 -4.30 -8.28 -1.84
C ILE A 23 -4.83 -8.45 -0.42
N VAL A 24 -4.42 -9.53 0.24
CA VAL A 24 -4.79 -9.81 1.63
C VAL A 24 -3.71 -9.23 2.55
N VAL A 25 -4.11 -8.38 3.47
CA VAL A 25 -3.25 -7.73 4.47
C VAL A 25 -3.86 -7.82 5.86
N SER A 26 -3.08 -7.52 6.91
CA SER A 26 -3.63 -7.40 8.26
C SER A 26 -4.51 -6.14 8.37
N HIS A 27 -5.52 -6.15 9.25
CA HIS A 27 -6.43 -5.01 9.45
C HIS A 27 -5.73 -3.74 9.98
N ASP A 28 -4.55 -3.88 10.57
CA ASP A 28 -3.69 -2.80 11.07
C ASP A 28 -2.61 -2.41 10.05
N ALA A 29 -2.67 -3.01 8.85
CA ALA A 29 -1.77 -2.65 7.77
C ALA A 29 -2.05 -1.23 7.25
N GLN A 30 -1.17 -0.83 6.35
CA GLN A 30 -1.16 0.48 5.72
C GLN A 30 -1.01 0.26 4.23
N VAL A 31 -1.31 1.29 3.44
CA VAL A 31 -1.24 1.27 1.97
C VAL A 31 0.11 0.74 1.48
N ARG A 32 1.22 1.16 2.10
CA ARG A 32 2.57 0.64 1.78
C ARG A 32 2.68 -0.89 1.85
N HIS A 33 2.03 -1.53 2.81
CA HIS A 33 2.11 -2.98 2.98
C HIS A 33 1.35 -3.70 1.86
N ALA A 34 0.21 -3.15 1.43
CA ALA A 34 -0.54 -3.66 0.29
C ALA A 34 0.26 -3.52 -1.02
N LEU A 35 0.89 -2.35 -1.24
CA LEU A 35 1.75 -2.12 -2.41
C LEU A 35 2.98 -3.03 -2.40
N MET A 36 3.65 -3.21 -1.26
CA MET A 36 4.79 -4.13 -1.14
C MET A 36 4.41 -5.58 -1.43
N ALA A 37 3.20 -6.01 -1.05
CA ALA A 37 2.70 -7.35 -1.34
C ALA A 37 2.29 -7.53 -2.81
N TYR A 38 1.77 -6.48 -3.46
CA TYR A 38 1.44 -6.49 -4.88
C TYR A 38 2.70 -6.48 -5.76
N ASP A 39 3.57 -5.48 -5.59
CA ASP A 39 4.82 -5.33 -6.32
C ASP A 39 5.81 -4.41 -5.54
N PRO A 40 6.89 -4.97 -4.98
CA PRO A 40 7.93 -4.19 -4.31
C PRO A 40 8.58 -3.12 -5.19
N ALA A 41 8.62 -3.30 -6.52
CA ALA A 41 9.13 -2.29 -7.45
C ALA A 41 8.17 -1.10 -7.56
N LEU A 42 6.87 -1.37 -7.67
CA LEU A 42 5.84 -0.33 -7.68
C LEU A 42 5.83 0.48 -6.38
N PHE A 43 5.96 -0.19 -5.23
CA PHE A 43 6.12 0.50 -3.94
C PHE A 43 7.31 1.48 -3.95
N ARG A 44 8.47 1.07 -4.49
CA ARG A 44 9.64 1.96 -4.59
C ARG A 44 9.35 3.18 -5.46
N LEU A 45 8.66 3.00 -6.59
CA LEU A 45 8.28 4.11 -7.45
C LEU A 45 7.40 5.13 -6.73
N VAL A 46 6.40 4.68 -5.97
CA VAL A 46 5.55 5.58 -5.18
C VAL A 46 6.34 6.29 -4.08
N ARG A 47 7.16 5.53 -3.33
CA ARG A 47 8.02 6.09 -2.27
C ARG A 47 8.97 7.16 -2.81
N ASP A 48 9.50 6.96 -4.01
CA ASP A 48 10.45 7.86 -4.64
C ASP A 48 9.75 8.99 -5.43
N GLY A 49 8.42 9.15 -5.30
CA GLY A 49 7.64 10.21 -5.97
C GLY A 49 7.52 10.05 -7.49
N ARG A 50 7.81 8.86 -8.02
CA ARG A 50 7.73 8.52 -9.46
C ARG A 50 6.39 7.88 -9.84
N ALA A 51 5.54 7.63 -8.86
CA ALA A 51 4.19 7.16 -9.02
C ALA A 51 3.31 7.73 -7.90
N GLU A 52 2.01 7.84 -8.17
CA GLU A 52 1.00 8.28 -7.21
C GLU A 52 0.01 7.15 -6.94
N VAL A 53 -0.57 7.16 -5.73
CA VAL A 53 -1.64 6.24 -5.35
C VAL A 53 -2.91 7.06 -5.19
N THR A 54 -3.99 6.58 -5.80
CA THR A 54 -5.33 7.15 -5.61
C THR A 54 -6.30 6.10 -5.07
N ASP A 55 -7.36 6.55 -4.41
CA ASP A 55 -8.52 5.71 -4.09
C ASP A 55 -9.40 5.47 -5.33
N ALA A 56 -10.57 4.86 -5.12
CA ALA A 56 -11.55 4.59 -6.16
C ALA A 56 -12.18 5.85 -6.77
N ASP A 57 -12.19 6.96 -6.03
CA ASP A 57 -12.75 8.24 -6.45
C ASP A 57 -11.68 9.14 -7.10
N GLY A 58 -10.42 8.68 -7.13
CA GLY A 58 -9.29 9.42 -7.70
C GLY A 58 -8.63 10.38 -6.71
N HIS A 59 -8.96 10.33 -5.42
CA HIS A 59 -8.28 11.16 -4.43
C HIS A 59 -6.91 10.57 -4.08
N PRO A 60 -5.87 11.42 -3.90
CA PRO A 60 -4.55 10.96 -3.52
C PRO A 60 -4.56 10.29 -2.14
N VAL A 61 -3.83 9.19 -2.02
CA VAL A 61 -3.72 8.39 -0.80
C VAL A 61 -2.27 8.32 -0.33
N ASP A 62 -2.05 8.61 0.94
CA ASP A 62 -0.74 8.52 1.58
C ASP A 62 -0.32 7.06 1.86
N LEU A 63 0.97 6.77 1.73
CA LEU A 63 1.54 5.42 1.95
C LEU A 63 1.34 4.89 3.38
N PHE A 64 1.23 5.79 4.36
CA PHE A 64 0.98 5.49 5.77
C PHE A 64 -0.52 5.52 6.12
N GLY A 65 -1.38 5.78 5.13
CA GLY A 65 -2.82 5.68 5.25
C GLY A 65 -3.29 4.27 5.63
N ALA A 66 -4.43 4.20 6.30
CA ALA A 66 -5.05 2.95 6.70
C ALA A 66 -5.59 2.16 5.49
N VAL A 67 -5.83 0.88 5.69
CA VAL A 67 -6.53 0.01 4.75
C VAL A 67 -7.80 -0.54 5.37
N GLY A 68 -8.81 -0.80 4.54
CA GLY A 68 -10.08 -1.37 4.97
C GLY A 68 -10.57 -2.44 3.99
N GLU A 69 -11.40 -3.34 4.47
CA GLU A 69 -12.01 -4.38 3.63
C GLU A 69 -12.69 -3.77 2.40
N GLY A 70 -12.37 -4.30 1.22
CA GLY A 70 -12.93 -3.88 -0.06
C GLY A 70 -12.36 -2.60 -0.66
N TRP A 71 -11.43 -1.92 0.03
CA TRP A 71 -10.84 -0.67 -0.46
C TRP A 71 -10.01 -0.90 -1.71
N ARG A 72 -10.04 0.07 -2.63
CA ARG A 72 -9.35 0.00 -3.92
C ARG A 72 -8.33 1.12 -4.02
N PHE A 73 -7.15 0.75 -4.49
CA PHE A 73 -6.04 1.64 -4.75
C PHE A 73 -5.57 1.48 -6.18
N TYR A 74 -5.36 2.61 -6.85
CA TYR A 74 -4.83 2.66 -8.20
C TYR A 74 -3.49 3.35 -8.18
N VAL A 75 -2.50 2.74 -8.82
CA VAL A 75 -1.15 3.30 -8.88
C VAL A 75 -0.84 3.68 -10.32
N ARG A 76 -0.47 4.95 -10.52
CA ARG A 76 -0.11 5.49 -11.84
C ARG A 76 1.28 6.12 -11.77
N LEU A 77 2.07 5.97 -12.83
CA LEU A 77 3.35 6.66 -12.93
C LEU A 77 3.10 8.16 -12.96
N ALA A 78 3.86 8.91 -12.15
CA ALA A 78 3.84 10.36 -12.18
C ALA A 78 4.35 10.80 -13.56
N SER A 79 3.55 11.56 -14.29
CA SER A 79 4.00 12.16 -15.54
C SER A 79 5.08 13.20 -15.21
N ASP A 80 6.08 13.39 -16.08
CA ASP A 80 7.16 14.37 -15.87
C ASP A 80 6.64 15.81 -15.67
N ARG A 81 5.39 16.08 -16.07
CA ARG A 81 4.71 17.37 -15.88
C ARG A 81 4.30 17.66 -14.42
N ASP A 82 4.12 16.61 -13.61
CA ASP A 82 3.64 16.72 -12.23
C ASP A 82 4.76 16.47 -11.20
N ARG A 83 5.99 16.21 -11.66
CA ARG A 83 7.17 16.10 -10.79
C ARG A 83 7.57 17.50 -10.29
N PRO A 84 7.60 17.76 -8.97
CA PRO A 84 8.19 18.99 -8.47
C PRO A 84 9.67 19.04 -8.90
N PRO A 85 10.20 20.19 -9.33
CA PRO A 85 11.58 20.29 -9.77
C PRO A 85 12.51 19.75 -8.68
N GLU A 86 13.49 18.93 -9.06
CA GLU A 86 14.48 18.42 -8.11
C GLU A 86 15.18 19.62 -7.45
N GLU A 87 14.92 19.87 -6.17
CA GLU A 87 15.72 20.82 -5.41
C GLU A 87 17.15 20.25 -5.32
N GLY A 88 18.07 21.00 -5.94
CA GLY A 88 19.48 20.68 -5.98
C GLY A 88 20.03 20.43 -4.57
N ARG A 89 20.77 19.33 -4.45
CA ARG A 89 21.54 18.96 -3.25
C ARG A 89 22.51 20.05 -2.81
#